data_AF-A0A8R2LWX5-F1
#
_entry.id   AF-A0A8R2LWX5-F1
#
_cell.length_a   1.000
_cell.length_b   1.000
_cell.length_c   1.000
_cell.angle_alpha   90.00
_cell.angle_beta   90.00
_cell.angle_gamma   90.00
#
_symmetry.space_group_name_H-M   'P 1'
#
loop_
_entity.id
_entity.type
_entity.pdbx_description
1 polymer ?
#
loop_
_entity_poly.entity_id
_entity_poly.type
_entity_poly.pdbx_seq_one_letter_code
_entity_poly.pdbx_strand_id
1 'polypeptide(L)'
;MLGTKESERCNLSGIACLHSFASQLTTLKPHWANRPGLACSCVASCDETEITVIKDVVVSNKGKTNRKRAFVELVLAYLPTERFKRNVVRSRLDLVVSIGGTTGLFLGASILSFVELIFYFSVRFANNILMKIDQRKNNTITSKYDTINNHQEISTNASIYSQHLF
;
A
#
# COMPACT_ATOMS: atom_id res chain seq x y z
N MET A 1 3.21 33.13 11.51
CA MET A 1 1.78 33.07 11.13
C MET A 1 1.55 34.11 10.04
N LEU A 2 1.97 33.80 8.82
CA LEU A 2 1.85 34.68 7.66
C LEU A 2 0.89 33.97 6.71
N GLY A 3 -0.35 34.48 6.58
CA GLY A 3 -1.35 33.90 5.67
C GLY A 3 -2.81 33.93 6.13
N THR A 4 -3.12 34.27 7.39
CA THR A 4 -4.51 34.32 7.89
C THR A 4 -5.06 35.75 7.91
N LYS A 5 -6.34 35.91 7.55
CA LYS A 5 -7.05 37.20 7.63
C LYS A 5 -7.34 37.55 9.09
N GLU A 6 -7.50 38.84 9.41
CA GLU A 6 -7.77 39.33 10.78
C GLU A 6 -8.98 38.63 11.42
N SER A 7 -10.02 38.35 10.63
CA SER A 7 -11.25 37.67 11.06
C SER A 7 -11.08 36.19 11.42
N GLU A 8 -9.99 35.55 10.98
CA GLU A 8 -9.68 34.14 11.25
C GLU A 8 -8.74 33.98 12.45
N ARG A 9 -8.26 35.09 13.01
CA ARG A 9 -7.45 35.07 14.22
C ARG A 9 -8.35 34.89 15.43
N CYS A 10 -7.94 34.03 16.36
CA CYS A 10 -8.66 33.89 17.62
C CYS A 10 -8.54 35.18 18.44
N ASN A 11 -9.69 35.77 18.75
CA ASN A 11 -9.82 36.83 19.75
C ASN A 11 -9.67 36.27 21.17
N LEU A 12 -9.64 37.15 22.19
CA LEU A 12 -9.53 36.75 23.60
C LEU A 12 -10.56 35.68 24.01
N SER A 13 -11.81 35.83 23.55
CA SER A 13 -12.86 34.82 23.75
C SER A 13 -12.58 33.49 23.03
N GLY A 14 -11.97 33.54 21.83
CA GLY A 14 -11.53 32.35 21.10
C GLY A 14 -10.42 31.59 21.84
N ILE A 15 -9.48 32.30 22.44
CA ILE A 15 -8.42 31.70 23.28
C ILE A 15 -9.02 31.08 24.55
N ALA A 16 -9.99 31.74 25.19
CA ALA A 16 -10.70 31.18 26.34
C ALA A 16 -11.46 29.89 25.98
N CYS A 17 -12.10 29.87 24.79
CA CYS A 17 -12.72 28.67 24.24
C CYS A 17 -11.69 27.56 24.01
N LEU A 18 -10.57 27.84 23.33
CA LEU A 18 -9.48 26.89 23.11
C LEU A 18 -8.94 26.29 24.42
N HIS A 19 -8.75 27.12 25.44
CA HIS A 19 -8.30 26.67 26.76
C HIS A 19 -9.28 25.68 27.40
N SER A 20 -10.60 25.91 27.25
CA SER A 20 -11.61 25.00 27.77
C SER A 20 -11.57 23.59 27.14
N PHE A 21 -11.08 23.48 25.91
CA PHE A 21 -10.91 22.22 25.19
C PHE A 21 -9.44 21.75 25.11
N ALA A 22 -8.52 22.37 25.85
CA ALA A 22 -7.09 22.10 25.74
C ALA A 22 -6.73 20.61 25.90
N SER A 23 -7.42 19.87 26.77
CA SER A 23 -7.20 18.43 26.98
C SER A 23 -7.55 17.59 25.74
N GLN A 24 -8.48 18.04 24.90
CA GLN A 24 -8.88 17.37 23.67
C GLN A 24 -7.99 17.76 22.48
N LEU A 25 -7.45 18.99 22.46
CA LEU A 25 -6.63 19.49 21.34
C LEU A 25 -5.12 19.24 21.50
N THR A 26 -4.58 19.28 22.73
CA THR A 26 -3.13 19.16 22.96
C THR A 26 -2.63 17.72 22.99
N THR A 27 -3.54 16.76 23.21
CA THR A 27 -3.20 15.34 23.29
C THR A 27 -3.56 14.64 21.99
N LEU A 28 -2.56 14.06 21.32
CA LEU A 28 -2.80 13.17 20.18
C LEU A 28 -3.25 11.80 20.67
N LYS A 29 -4.22 11.21 19.97
CA LYS A 29 -4.84 9.94 20.31
C LYS A 29 -4.91 9.07 19.06
N PRO A 30 -4.54 7.78 19.13
CA PRO A 30 -4.75 6.88 18.01
C PRO A 30 -6.24 6.56 17.85
N HIS A 31 -6.66 6.23 16.62
CA HIS A 31 -8.08 6.00 16.29
C HIS A 31 -8.77 4.95 17.19
N TRP A 32 -8.01 3.98 17.70
CA TRP A 32 -8.50 2.85 18.50
C TRP A 32 -8.58 3.10 20.02
N ALA A 33 -7.99 4.17 20.55
CA ALA A 33 -8.06 4.44 22.00
C ALA A 33 -9.40 5.08 22.39
N ASN A 34 -9.91 4.93 23.62
CA ASN A 34 -11.15 5.60 24.07
C ASN A 34 -10.90 6.70 25.11
N ARG A 35 -9.95 7.60 24.81
CA ARG A 35 -9.54 8.75 25.63
C ARG A 35 -9.79 10.07 24.90
N PRO A 36 -10.02 11.19 25.62
CA PRO A 36 -10.09 12.51 25.00
C PRO A 36 -8.75 12.84 24.33
N GLY A 37 -8.81 13.41 23.13
CA GLY A 37 -7.64 13.70 22.32
C GLY A 37 -7.97 13.73 20.83
N LEU A 38 -7.12 14.38 20.06
CA LEU A 38 -7.28 14.54 18.62
C LEU A 38 -6.80 13.28 17.90
N ALA A 39 -7.67 12.71 17.06
CA ALA A 39 -7.32 11.58 16.22
C ALA A 39 -6.51 12.07 15.01
N CYS A 40 -5.20 11.85 15.02
CA CYS A 40 -4.33 12.23 13.92
C CYS A 40 -3.60 11.01 13.35
N SER A 41 -3.49 10.95 12.02
CA SER A 41 -2.65 9.98 11.30
C SER A 41 -1.24 10.54 11.09
N CYS A 42 -0.62 11.06 12.15
CA CYS A 42 0.76 11.55 12.09
C CYS A 42 1.71 10.35 12.04
N VAL A 43 2.60 10.32 11.04
CA VAL A 43 3.72 9.38 11.00
C VAL A 43 4.90 10.02 11.72
N ALA A 44 5.69 9.21 12.43
CA ALA A 44 6.94 9.68 13.02
C ALA A 44 7.87 10.24 11.93
N SER A 45 8.71 11.21 12.28
CA SER A 45 9.66 11.77 11.32
C SER A 45 10.72 10.72 10.99
N CYS A 46 11.20 10.71 9.74
CA CYS A 46 12.25 9.79 9.31
C CYS A 46 13.62 10.12 9.92
N ASP A 47 13.84 11.39 10.22
CA ASP A 47 15.02 11.93 10.88
C ASP A 47 14.54 12.73 12.10
N GLU A 48 15.01 12.33 13.28
CA GLU A 48 14.62 12.91 14.56
C GLU A 48 15.88 13.18 15.38
N THR A 49 16.03 14.42 15.82
CA THR A 49 17.16 14.85 16.65
C THR A 49 16.74 14.93 18.11
N GLU A 50 17.44 14.21 18.99
CA GLU A 50 17.18 14.21 20.42
C GLU A 50 18.31 14.95 21.15
N ILE A 51 17.96 16.03 21.86
CA ILE A 51 18.89 16.81 22.66
C ILE A 51 18.67 16.45 24.13
N THR A 52 19.72 15.95 24.79
CA THR A 52 19.68 15.58 26.21
C THR A 52 20.53 16.55 27.04
N VAL A 53 19.98 17.01 28.16
CA VAL A 53 20.70 17.92 29.08
C VAL A 53 21.53 17.08 30.04
N ILE A 54 22.85 17.15 29.92
CA ILE A 54 23.79 16.38 30.75
C ILE A 54 24.07 17.10 32.07
N LYS A 55 24.14 18.44 32.03
CA LYS A 55 24.43 19.28 33.19
C LYS A 55 23.69 20.60 33.06
N ASP A 56 22.97 20.97 34.10
CA ASP A 56 22.35 22.29 34.24
C ASP A 56 22.98 23.01 35.44
N VAL A 57 23.39 24.27 35.24
CA VAL A 57 24.01 25.09 36.28
C VAL A 57 23.34 26.45 36.30
N VAL A 58 22.51 26.66 37.31
CA VAL A 58 21.84 27.95 37.54
C VAL A 58 22.63 28.75 38.58
N VAL A 59 23.38 29.74 38.12
CA VAL A 59 24.10 30.66 39.02
C VAL A 59 23.22 31.89 39.31
N SER A 60 22.54 31.88 40.46
CA SER A 60 21.81 33.06 40.94
C SER A 60 22.79 34.07 41.55
N ASN A 61 23.06 35.16 40.84
CA ASN A 61 23.95 36.21 41.33
C ASN A 61 23.17 37.16 42.27
N LYS A 62 23.11 36.81 43.56
CA LYS A 62 22.41 37.56 44.63
C LYS A 62 23.02 38.94 44.96
N GLY A 63 24.07 39.38 44.25
CA GLY A 63 24.94 40.46 44.72
C GLY A 63 24.84 41.84 44.05
N LYS A 64 23.92 42.14 43.11
CA LYS A 64 23.83 43.51 42.56
C LYS A 64 22.38 43.94 42.32
N THR A 65 22.05 45.13 42.80
CA THR A 65 20.70 45.72 42.96
C THR A 65 19.93 46.01 41.66
N ASN A 66 20.43 45.60 40.49
CA ASN A 66 19.82 45.91 39.19
C ASN A 66 20.17 44.83 38.15
N ARG A 67 19.53 43.65 38.19
CA ARG A 67 19.77 42.58 37.20
C ARG A 67 18.49 42.11 36.52
N LYS A 68 18.07 42.84 35.47
CA LYS A 68 17.07 42.38 34.49
C LYS A 68 17.70 41.61 33.31
N ARG A 69 18.84 40.94 33.52
CA ARG A 69 19.55 40.22 32.45
C ARG A 69 19.75 38.76 32.86
N ALA A 70 19.19 37.85 32.07
CA ALA A 70 19.48 36.43 32.12
C ALA A 70 20.54 36.11 31.06
N PHE A 71 21.55 35.33 31.44
CA PHE A 71 22.54 34.80 30.51
C PHE A 71 22.33 33.29 30.47
N VAL A 72 22.16 32.76 29.25
CA VAL A 72 22.02 31.33 28.98
C VAL A 72 23.14 30.94 28.03
N GLU A 73 23.99 30.02 28.47
CA GLU A 73 25.08 29.47 27.67
C GLU A 73 24.78 27.99 27.41
N LEU A 74 24.77 27.61 26.13
CA LEU A 74 24.51 26.24 25.69
C LEU A 74 25.83 25.67 25.18
N VAL A 75 26.35 24.65 25.86
CA VAL A 75 27.63 24.01 25.51
C VAL A 75 27.38 22.53 25.19
N LEU A 76 27.89 22.07 24.06
CA LEU A 76 27.86 20.67 23.68
C LEU A 76 29.02 19.93 24.36
N ALA A 77 28.70 18.85 25.08
CA ALA A 77 29.73 18.00 25.69
C ALA A 77 30.49 17.16 24.64
N TYR A 78 29.84 16.82 23.53
CA TYR A 78 30.39 16.06 22.41
C TYR A 78 29.68 16.46 21.11
N LEU A 79 30.32 16.19 19.97
CA LEU A 79 29.72 16.40 18.65
C LEU A 79 28.48 15.50 18.50
N PRO A 80 27.42 15.95 17.81
CA PRO A 80 26.22 15.15 17.59
C PRO A 80 26.57 13.85 16.84
N THR A 81 26.03 12.73 17.29
CA THR A 81 26.27 11.39 16.73
C THR A 81 24.96 10.70 16.39
N GLU A 82 24.96 9.91 15.32
CA GLU A 82 23.81 9.07 14.94
C GLU A 82 23.71 7.88 15.91
N ARG A 83 22.68 7.85 16.77
CA ARG A 83 22.45 6.74 17.71
C ARG A 83 21.72 5.55 17.08
N PHE A 84 20.74 5.82 16.23
CA PHE A 84 19.87 4.80 15.65
C PHE A 84 19.70 5.02 14.15
N LYS A 85 19.99 3.98 13.36
CA LYS A 85 19.78 3.96 11.93
C LYS A 85 19.01 2.71 11.54
N ARG A 86 17.85 2.88 10.90
CA ARG A 86 17.10 1.76 10.31
C ARG A 86 17.65 1.50 8.91
N ASN A 87 18.23 0.32 8.70
CA ASN A 87 18.67 -0.12 7.38
C ASN A 87 17.75 -1.23 6.86
N VAL A 88 17.51 -1.23 5.55
CA VAL A 88 16.73 -2.29 4.89
C VAL A 88 17.64 -3.50 4.71
N VAL A 89 17.50 -4.50 5.59
CA VAL A 89 18.38 -5.68 5.63
C VAL A 89 18.19 -6.61 4.43
N ARG A 90 17.00 -6.61 3.80
CA ARG A 90 16.69 -7.46 2.65
C ARG A 90 16.01 -6.66 1.55
N SER A 91 16.71 -6.49 0.44
CA SER A 91 16.18 -5.85 -0.76
C SER A 91 15.50 -6.87 -1.67
N ARG A 92 14.69 -6.39 -2.62
CA ARG A 92 14.07 -7.26 -3.64
C ARG A 92 15.10 -8.04 -4.44
N LEU A 93 16.28 -7.45 -4.63
CA LEU A 93 17.40 -8.11 -5.31
C LEU A 93 17.91 -9.33 -4.54
N ASP A 94 18.03 -9.23 -3.22
CA ASP A 94 18.45 -10.35 -2.35
C ASP A 94 17.42 -11.48 -2.32
N LEU A 95 16.12 -11.15 -2.44
CA LEU A 95 15.06 -12.14 -2.62
C LEU A 95 15.21 -12.90 -3.95
N VAL A 96 15.39 -12.19 -5.06
CA VAL A 96 15.55 -12.82 -6.38
C VAL A 96 16.84 -13.65 -6.45
N VAL A 97 17.94 -13.16 -5.87
CA VAL A 97 19.23 -13.87 -5.81
C VAL A 97 19.10 -15.16 -5.01
N SER A 98 18.44 -15.13 -3.86
CA SER A 98 18.26 -16.31 -3.01
C SER A 98 17.35 -17.37 -3.65
N ILE A 99 16.24 -16.95 -4.27
CA ILE A 99 15.36 -17.85 -5.02
C ILE A 99 16.09 -18.41 -6.24
N GLY A 100 16.77 -17.56 -7.02
CA GLY A 100 17.53 -17.99 -8.19
C GLY A 100 18.67 -18.96 -7.85
N GLY A 101 19.40 -18.70 -6.76
CA GLY A 101 20.49 -19.56 -6.30
C GLY A 101 20.02 -20.93 -5.81
N THR A 102 18.95 -20.98 -5.02
CA THR A 102 18.36 -22.26 -4.58
C THR A 102 17.75 -23.01 -5.76
N THR A 103 16.93 -22.35 -6.57
CA THR A 103 16.28 -22.97 -7.73
C THR A 103 17.31 -23.45 -8.76
N GLY A 104 18.38 -22.70 -9.02
CA GLY A 104 19.46 -23.09 -9.94
C GLY A 104 20.33 -24.25 -9.42
N LEU A 105 20.53 -24.35 -8.10
CA LEU A 105 21.25 -25.46 -7.49
C LEU A 105 20.43 -26.75 -7.50
N PHE A 106 19.12 -26.68 -7.21
CA PHE A 106 18.23 -27.85 -7.13
C PHE A 106 17.73 -28.34 -8.49
N LEU A 107 17.41 -27.44 -9.43
CA LEU A 107 17.01 -27.82 -10.79
C LEU A 107 18.22 -28.23 -11.65
N GLY A 108 19.44 -28.08 -11.12
CA GLY A 108 20.67 -28.59 -11.70
C GLY A 108 21.22 -27.70 -12.81
N ALA A 109 22.16 -26.81 -12.46
CA ALA A 109 23.22 -26.21 -13.29
C ALA A 109 22.93 -25.72 -14.73
N SER A 110 21.71 -25.74 -15.28
CA SER A 110 21.50 -25.47 -16.71
C SER A 110 20.15 -24.88 -17.06
N ILE A 111 20.22 -23.63 -17.53
CA ILE A 111 19.15 -22.86 -18.17
C ILE A 111 18.55 -23.63 -19.36
N LEU A 112 19.32 -24.50 -20.02
CA LEU A 112 18.83 -25.35 -21.13
C LEU A 112 17.63 -26.20 -20.72
N SER A 113 17.69 -26.89 -19.57
CA SER A 113 16.60 -27.74 -19.09
C SER A 113 15.37 -26.91 -18.70
N PHE A 114 15.58 -25.69 -18.21
CA PHE A 114 14.49 -24.77 -17.91
C PHE A 114 13.78 -24.25 -19.17
N VAL A 115 14.55 -23.88 -20.20
CA VAL A 115 14.00 -23.47 -21.50
C VAL A 115 13.26 -24.61 -22.17
N GLU A 116 13.80 -25.83 -22.12
CA GLU A 116 13.13 -27.02 -22.66
C GLU A 116 11.81 -27.30 -21.92
N LEU A 117 11.79 -27.18 -20.59
CA LEU A 117 10.58 -27.32 -19.80
C LEU A 117 9.54 -26.24 -20.14
N ILE A 118 9.95 -24.98 -20.30
CA ILE A 118 9.05 -23.89 -20.74
C ILE A 118 8.50 -24.16 -22.13
N PHE A 119 9.33 -24.59 -23.07
CA PHE A 119 8.91 -24.86 -24.44
C PHE A 119 7.91 -26.03 -24.48
N TYR A 120 8.23 -27.14 -23.81
CA TYR A 120 7.33 -28.30 -23.73
C TYR A 120 6.02 -27.95 -23.02
N PHE A 121 6.08 -27.23 -21.90
CA PHE A 121 4.89 -26.85 -21.15
C PHE A 121 4.03 -25.86 -21.94
N SER A 122 4.64 -24.85 -22.57
CA SER A 122 3.93 -23.85 -23.37
C SER A 122 3.28 -24.46 -24.61
N VAL A 123 4.00 -25.30 -25.37
CA VAL A 123 3.47 -25.96 -26.57
C VAL A 123 2.37 -26.96 -26.19
N ARG A 124 2.59 -27.80 -25.17
CA ARG A 124 1.59 -28.79 -24.74
C ARG A 124 0.35 -28.11 -24.16
N PHE A 125 0.51 -27.05 -23.38
CA PHE A 125 -0.60 -26.28 -22.81
C PHE A 125 -1.37 -25.52 -23.87
N ALA A 126 -0.67 -24.86 -24.81
CA ALA A 126 -1.29 -24.20 -25.96
C ALA A 126 -2.06 -25.20 -26.82
N ASN A 127 -1.49 -26.37 -27.14
CA ASN A 127 -2.17 -27.43 -27.88
C ASN A 127 -3.41 -27.96 -27.15
N ASN A 128 -3.33 -28.16 -25.83
CA ASN A 128 -4.45 -28.65 -25.03
C ASN A 128 -5.57 -27.59 -24.90
N ILE A 129 -5.22 -26.30 -24.86
CA ILE A 129 -6.17 -25.19 -24.91
C ILE A 129 -6.78 -25.06 -26.31
N LEU A 130 -5.98 -25.15 -27.37
CA LEU A 130 -6.45 -25.12 -28.76
C LEU A 130 -7.42 -26.25 -29.06
N MET A 131 -7.14 -27.47 -28.61
CA MET A 131 -8.07 -28.60 -28.75
C MET A 131 -9.37 -28.38 -27.98
N LYS A 132 -9.34 -27.79 -26.78
CA LYS A 132 -10.56 -27.41 -26.05
C LYS A 132 -11.35 -26.31 -26.77
N ILE A 133 -10.67 -25.34 -27.38
CA ILE A 133 -11.31 -24.29 -28.16
C ILE A 133 -11.94 -24.87 -29.43
N ASP A 134 -11.26 -25.79 -30.11
CA ASP A 134 -11.76 -26.43 -31.34
C ASP A 134 -12.96 -27.34 -31.05
N GLN A 135 -12.93 -28.13 -29.96
CA GLN A 135 -14.10 -28.89 -29.54
C GLN A 135 -15.29 -28.01 -29.13
N ARG A 136 -15.06 -26.86 -28.48
CA ARG A 136 -16.14 -25.87 -28.25
C ARG A 136 -16.71 -25.34 -29.56
N LYS A 137 -15.87 -25.09 -30.56
CA LYS A 137 -16.30 -24.61 -31.88
C LYS A 137 -17.11 -25.66 -32.63
N ASN A 138 -16.65 -26.91 -32.64
CA ASN A 138 -17.34 -28.03 -33.28
C ASN A 138 -18.69 -28.32 -32.63
N ASN A 139 -18.78 -28.37 -31.29
CA ASN A 139 -20.05 -28.56 -30.59
C ASN A 139 -21.07 -27.44 -30.87
N THR A 140 -20.60 -26.19 -31.03
CA THR A 140 -21.45 -25.05 -31.38
C THR A 140 -21.93 -25.13 -32.84
N ILE A 141 -21.10 -25.62 -33.76
CA ILE A 141 -21.46 -25.83 -35.16
C ILE A 141 -22.46 -26.99 -35.30
N THR A 142 -22.24 -28.11 -34.62
CA THR A 142 -23.16 -29.26 -34.61
C THR A 142 -24.54 -28.88 -34.05
N SER A 143 -24.58 -28.18 -32.91
CA SER A 143 -25.84 -27.71 -32.32
C SER A 143 -26.60 -26.74 -33.25
N LYS A 144 -25.87 -25.94 -34.04
CA LYS A 144 -26.48 -25.07 -35.07
C LYS A 144 -27.04 -25.87 -36.25
N TYR A 145 -26.39 -26.96 -36.66
CA TYR A 145 -26.85 -27.83 -37.74
C TYR A 145 -28.13 -28.60 -37.34
N ASP A 146 -28.18 -29.11 -36.11
CA ASP A 146 -29.37 -29.79 -35.57
C ASP A 146 -30.59 -28.86 -35.50
N THR A 147 -30.38 -27.58 -35.18
CA THR A 147 -31.46 -26.58 -35.14
C THR A 147 -32.01 -26.28 -36.54
N ILE A 148 -31.15 -26.25 -37.57
CA ILE A 148 -31.56 -25.99 -38.96
C ILE A 148 -32.30 -27.21 -39.53
N ASN A 149 -31.81 -28.42 -39.28
CA ASN A 149 -32.44 -29.65 -39.77
C ASN A 149 -33.84 -29.86 -39.18
N ASN A 150 -34.03 -29.60 -37.88
CA ASN A 150 -35.36 -29.68 -37.26
C ASN A 150 -36.36 -28.69 -37.88
N HIS A 151 -35.91 -27.49 -38.28
CA HIS A 151 -36.78 -26.53 -38.98
C HIS A 151 -37.15 -26.99 -40.40
N GLN A 152 -36.25 -27.68 -41.07
CA GLN A 152 -36.49 -28.20 -42.42
C GLN A 152 -37.50 -29.37 -42.40
N GLU A 153 -37.45 -30.22 -41.38
CA GLU A 153 -38.37 -31.35 -41.19
C GLU A 153 -39.81 -30.90 -40.86
N ILE A 154 -39.96 -29.79 -40.11
CA ILE A 154 -41.27 -29.15 -39.87
C ILE A 154 -41.86 -28.56 -41.18
N SER A 155 -41.02 -28.10 -42.10
CA SER A 155 -41.45 -27.50 -43.37
C SER A 155 -41.99 -28.55 -44.34
N THR A 156 -41.37 -29.73 -44.40
CA THR A 156 -41.81 -30.85 -45.26
C THR A 156 -43.07 -31.52 -44.73
N ASN A 157 -43.23 -31.59 -43.40
CA ASN A 157 -44.43 -32.15 -42.79
C ASN A 157 -45.66 -31.25 -42.94
N ALA A 158 -45.47 -29.93 -43.04
CA ALA A 158 -46.55 -28.97 -43.34
C ALA A 158 -47.06 -29.06 -44.79
N SER A 159 -46.21 -29.39 -45.77
CA SER A 159 -46.64 -29.57 -47.16
C SER A 159 -47.47 -30.84 -47.41
N ILE A 160 -47.31 -31.88 -46.58
CA ILE A 160 -47.98 -33.18 -46.76
C ILE A 160 -49.46 -33.11 -46.31
N TYR A 161 -49.79 -32.32 -45.28
CA TYR A 161 -51.17 -32.16 -44.81
C TYR A 161 -52.07 -31.31 -45.72
N SER A 162 -51.52 -30.54 -46.66
CA SER A 162 -52.31 -29.79 -47.64
C SER A 162 -52.74 -30.60 -48.86
N GLN A 163 -52.16 -31.78 -49.11
CA GLN A 163 -52.51 -32.63 -50.26
C GLN A 163 -53.56 -33.71 -49.95
N HIS A 164 -53.97 -33.85 -48.68
CA HIS A 164 -54.91 -34.88 -48.23
C HIS A 164 -56.31 -34.35 -47.85
N LEU A 165 -56.61 -33.08 -48.14
CA LEU A 165 -57.90 -32.45 -47.81
C LEU A 165 -58.74 -32.01 -49.03
N PHE A 166 -58.51 -32.59 -50.22
CA PHE A 166 -59.41 -32.49 -51.38
C PHE A 166 -59.43 -33.81 -52.15
#